data_AF-A0A7D9EP43-F1
#
_entry.id   AF-A0A7D9EP43-F1
#
_cell.length_a   1.000
_cell.length_b   1.000
_cell.length_c   1.000
_cell.angle_alpha   90.00
_cell.angle_beta   90.00
_cell.angle_gamma   90.00
#
_symmetry.space_group_name_H-M   'P 1'
#
loop_
_entity.id
_entity.type
_entity.pdbx_description
1 polymer ?
#
loop_
_entity_poly.entity_id
_entity_poly.type
_entity_poly.pdbx_seq_one_letter_code
_entity_poly.pdbx_strand_id
1 'polypeptide(L)'
;MSLSETSSGSNPGSDQAMDCTEEPDTLGHPIDCQKNCCKDKTRIDRWETVLKSYEELTKPSNMAKPKPKPKAKDMSDDPLNHAFKLTREIKKLKKTNREVRSELKDFSRKSKKFTVDLLDTCENSKEVDVIFNSGQDDEQKKIEILTEAVAAKHKEFVAHRHAQQLLRTIVYADFPTRNFVQGLFGYASYTITFPIWACIFILKPQTFHNEWYYMGKPFGKFVSHASQYCVFVTLLALSSLRNSTEPRAI
;
A
#
# COMPACT_ATOMS: atom_id res chain seq x y z
N MET A 1 58.41 37.66 0.25
CA MET A 1 58.49 36.71 -0.87
C MET A 1 57.14 36.03 -0.96
N SER A 2 56.59 36.05 -2.16
CA SER A 2 55.16 36.03 -2.50
C SER A 2 54.54 34.63 -2.59
N LEU A 3 53.21 34.56 -2.38
CA LEU A 3 52.19 33.70 -3.07
C LEU A 3 52.32 32.16 -2.90
N SER A 4 51.28 31.31 -2.76
CA SER A 4 49.86 31.30 -3.20
C SER A 4 49.11 30.08 -2.60
N GLU A 5 47.80 30.25 -2.29
CA GLU A 5 46.58 29.41 -2.54
C GLU A 5 46.67 27.86 -2.63
N THR A 6 45.72 26.97 -2.29
CA THR A 6 44.29 26.83 -1.86
C THR A 6 44.17 25.35 -1.35
N SER A 7 43.21 24.82 -0.58
CA SER A 7 41.76 24.80 -0.75
C SER A 7 41.03 24.36 0.54
N SER A 8 39.90 25.00 0.75
CA SER A 8 38.78 24.69 1.64
C SER A 8 38.19 23.29 1.49
N GLY A 9 37.95 22.61 2.62
CA GLY A 9 37.07 21.43 2.71
C GLY A 9 35.87 21.74 3.60
N SER A 10 34.80 22.24 2.99
CA SER A 10 33.47 22.39 3.57
C SER A 10 32.70 21.07 3.44
N ASN A 11 32.21 20.52 4.54
CA ASN A 11 31.26 19.40 4.52
C ASN A 11 29.98 19.82 5.27
N PRO A 12 28.85 20.07 4.58
CA PRO A 12 27.60 20.42 5.23
C PRO A 12 26.67 19.21 5.36
N GLY A 13 26.12 19.04 6.57
CA GLY A 13 24.71 18.70 6.82
C GLY A 13 24.11 17.41 6.25
N SER A 14 23.83 16.45 7.13
CA SER A 14 22.59 15.64 7.06
C SER A 14 22.18 15.06 8.41
N ASP A 15 22.25 15.86 9.48
CA ASP A 15 21.31 15.72 10.58
C ASP A 15 20.05 16.48 10.18
N GLN A 16 19.02 15.78 9.69
CA GLN A 16 17.66 16.34 9.67
C GLN A 16 17.16 16.43 11.12
N ALA A 17 17.73 17.36 11.87
CA ALA A 17 17.11 17.92 13.03
C ALA A 17 15.91 18.74 12.53
N MET A 18 14.70 18.20 12.75
CA MET A 18 13.47 18.96 12.61
C MET A 18 13.61 20.23 13.48
N ASP A 19 13.81 21.37 12.82
CA ASP A 19 13.91 22.66 13.47
C ASP A 19 12.55 22.98 14.12
N CYS A 20 12.58 23.38 15.39
CA CYS A 20 11.40 23.51 16.24
C CYS A 20 10.88 24.96 16.21
N THR A 21 10.81 25.57 15.02
CA THR A 21 10.51 27.00 14.83
C THR A 21 9.14 27.29 14.20
N GLU A 22 8.34 26.27 13.92
CA GLU A 22 6.94 26.44 13.51
C GLU A 22 6.01 26.08 14.70
N GLU A 23 4.82 26.70 14.74
CA GLU A 23 3.77 26.50 15.75
C GLU A 23 3.70 25.05 16.26
N PRO A 24 3.36 24.78 17.53
CA PRO A 24 3.35 23.43 18.05
C PRO A 24 2.27 22.62 17.31
N ASP A 25 2.68 21.95 16.23
CA ASP A 25 1.98 20.83 15.63
C ASP A 25 2.08 19.69 16.66
N THR A 26 1.24 19.81 17.69
CA THR A 26 1.08 18.92 18.85
C THR A 26 0.87 17.45 18.45
N LEU A 27 0.51 17.20 17.20
CA LEU A 27 0.24 15.88 16.63
C LEU A 27 1.50 15.09 16.28
N GLY A 28 2.60 15.78 15.95
CA GLY A 28 3.86 15.17 15.52
C GLY A 28 4.99 15.24 16.55
N HIS A 29 4.81 16.00 17.64
CA HIS A 29 5.86 16.21 18.63
C HIS A 29 6.19 14.92 19.40
N PRO A 30 7.48 14.51 19.51
CA PRO A 30 7.85 13.33 20.28
C PRO A 30 7.48 13.49 21.75
N ILE A 31 6.80 12.49 22.30
CA ILE A 31 6.33 12.54 23.69
C ILE A 31 7.51 12.49 24.68
N ASP A 32 8.60 11.83 24.30
CA ASP A 32 9.87 11.78 25.03
C ASP A 32 10.82 12.95 24.74
N CYS A 33 10.34 14.05 24.14
CA CYS A 33 11.21 15.19 23.82
C CYS A 33 11.88 15.75 25.08
N GLN A 34 13.22 15.74 25.11
CA GLN A 34 14.06 16.30 26.16
C GLN A 34 14.54 17.73 25.87
N LYS A 35 14.10 18.34 24.76
CA LYS A 35 14.50 19.70 24.36
C LYS A 35 13.77 20.77 25.17
N ASN A 36 14.32 21.99 25.18
CA ASN A 36 13.73 23.18 25.81
C ASN A 36 12.27 23.48 25.40
N CYS A 37 11.86 23.01 24.22
CA CYS A 37 10.50 23.13 23.68
C CYS A 37 9.39 22.58 24.61
N CYS A 38 9.72 21.66 25.51
CA CYS A 38 8.75 21.01 26.41
C CYS A 38 8.94 21.31 27.90
N LYS A 39 9.73 22.33 28.28
CA LYS A 39 10.07 22.60 29.68
C LYS A 39 8.87 22.92 30.57
N ASP A 40 7.82 23.50 30.00
CA ASP A 40 6.68 24.03 30.76
C ASP A 40 5.58 23.00 31.05
N LYS A 41 5.69 21.76 30.53
CA LYS A 41 4.69 20.70 30.73
C LYS A 41 5.31 19.45 31.33
N THR A 42 4.63 18.85 32.32
CA THR A 42 5.06 17.55 32.85
C THR A 42 4.94 16.48 31.76
N ARG A 43 5.61 15.34 31.96
CA ARG A 43 5.48 14.20 31.04
C ARG A 43 4.01 13.78 30.90
N ILE A 44 3.28 13.74 32.02
CA ILE A 44 1.85 13.37 32.10
C ILE A 44 0.97 14.32 31.30
N ASP A 45 1.14 15.64 31.45
CA ASP A 45 0.33 16.63 30.73
C ASP A 45 0.54 16.57 29.21
N ARG A 46 1.76 16.21 28.78
CA ARG A 46 2.07 15.99 27.35
C ARG A 46 1.32 14.78 26.81
N TRP A 47 1.29 13.66 27.54
CA TRP A 47 0.50 12.48 27.17
C TRP A 47 -0.98 12.82 27.03
N GLU A 48 -1.55 13.50 28.03
CA GLU A 48 -2.97 13.83 28.05
C GLU A 48 -3.35 14.77 26.90
N THR A 49 -2.48 15.74 26.58
CA THR A 49 -2.67 16.62 25.43
C THR A 49 -2.70 15.82 24.12
N VAL A 50 -1.74 14.91 23.91
CA VAL A 50 -1.69 14.08 22.70
C VAL A 50 -2.90 13.16 22.62
N LEU A 51 -3.28 12.49 23.71
CA LEU A 51 -4.44 11.59 23.73
C LEU A 51 -5.74 12.34 23.42
N LYS A 52 -5.96 13.53 23.99
CA LYS A 52 -7.12 14.37 23.67
C LYS A 52 -7.14 14.76 22.19
N SER A 53 -5.99 15.14 21.62
CA SER A 53 -5.89 15.46 20.18
C SER A 53 -6.26 14.27 19.29
N TYR A 54 -5.73 13.07 19.56
CA TYR A 54 -6.07 11.86 18.79
C TYR A 54 -7.49 11.38 19.06
N GLU A 55 -8.03 11.59 20.25
CA GLU A 55 -9.44 11.34 20.54
C GLU A 55 -10.35 12.21 19.69
N GLU A 56 -10.08 13.52 19.63
CA GLU A 56 -10.84 14.45 18.79
C GLU A 56 -10.72 14.08 17.31
N LEU A 57 -9.52 13.79 16.82
CA LEU A 57 -9.32 13.35 15.44
C LEU A 57 -9.99 12.02 15.13
N THR A 58 -10.17 11.14 16.12
CA THR A 58 -10.84 9.85 15.92
C THR A 58 -12.36 9.88 15.95
N LYS A 59 -12.96 11.03 16.24
CA LYS A 59 -14.40 11.20 16.13
C LYS A 59 -14.83 11.15 14.66
N PRO A 60 -15.88 10.38 14.30
CA PRO A 60 -16.36 10.26 12.92
C PRO A 60 -16.63 11.62 12.24
N SER A 61 -17.19 12.58 12.99
CA SER A 61 -17.46 13.93 12.50
C SER A 61 -16.21 14.72 12.13
N ASN A 62 -15.07 14.47 12.80
CA ASN A 62 -13.81 15.13 12.51
C ASN A 62 -12.99 14.39 11.45
N MET A 63 -13.15 13.07 11.33
CA MET A 63 -12.59 12.30 10.22
C MET A 63 -13.26 12.63 8.89
N ALA A 64 -14.57 12.90 8.91
CA ALA A 64 -15.36 13.25 7.74
C ALA A 64 -15.20 14.72 7.30
N LYS A 65 -14.65 15.59 8.16
CA LYS A 65 -14.42 17.00 7.79
C LYS A 65 -13.20 17.12 6.87
N PRO A 66 -13.32 17.83 5.73
CA PRO A 66 -12.14 18.23 4.97
C PRO A 66 -11.28 19.18 5.83
N LYS A 67 -9.96 18.96 5.89
CA LYS A 67 -9.07 19.90 6.57
C LYS A 67 -8.98 21.21 5.75
N PRO A 68 -8.89 22.39 6.39
CA PRO A 68 -8.61 23.61 5.67
C PRO A 68 -7.21 23.53 5.03
N LYS A 69 -7.15 23.77 3.73
CA LYS A 69 -5.96 23.63 2.87
C LYS A 69 -4.75 24.41 3.42
N PRO A 70 -3.57 23.80 3.60
CA PRO A 70 -2.32 24.48 3.31
C PRO A 70 -2.05 24.40 1.79
N LYS A 71 -1.44 25.45 1.24
CA LYS A 71 -1.18 25.63 -0.20
C LYS A 71 -0.17 24.58 -0.72
N ALA A 72 -0.58 23.34 -0.96
CA ALA A 72 0.21 22.37 -1.68
C ALA A 72 -0.70 21.41 -2.45
N LYS A 73 -0.30 21.11 -3.68
CA LYS A 73 -1.06 20.45 -4.74
C LYS A 73 -1.06 18.92 -4.60
N ASP A 74 -1.03 18.38 -3.39
CA ASP A 74 -0.81 16.95 -3.18
C ASP A 74 -1.93 16.30 -2.37
N MET A 75 -2.59 15.33 -3.03
CA MET A 75 -3.57 14.38 -2.53
C MET A 75 -4.87 14.95 -1.95
N SER A 76 -5.97 14.56 -2.59
CA SER A 76 -7.34 14.86 -2.19
C SER A 76 -7.57 14.65 -0.68
N ASP A 77 -8.22 15.65 -0.07
CA ASP A 77 -8.77 15.66 1.30
C ASP A 77 -9.92 14.63 1.45
N ASP A 78 -9.67 13.39 1.04
CA ASP A 78 -10.65 12.31 1.13
C ASP A 78 -10.64 11.72 2.55
N PRO A 79 -11.82 11.48 3.14
CA PRO A 79 -11.93 10.96 4.51
C PRO A 79 -11.24 9.61 4.71
N LEU A 80 -11.13 8.80 3.64
CA LEU A 80 -10.39 7.53 3.65
C LEU A 80 -8.88 7.73 3.84
N ASN A 81 -8.27 8.60 3.04
CA ASN A 81 -6.83 8.89 3.12
C ASN A 81 -6.48 9.49 4.48
N HIS A 82 -7.34 10.36 5.02
CA HIS A 82 -7.16 10.90 6.36
C HIS A 82 -7.17 9.79 7.44
N ALA A 83 -8.14 8.87 7.38
CA ALA A 83 -8.20 7.74 8.32
C ALA A 83 -6.99 6.80 8.21
N PHE A 84 -6.49 6.55 6.99
CA PHE A 84 -5.28 5.74 6.77
C PHE A 84 -4.03 6.42 7.32
N LYS A 85 -3.87 7.73 7.08
CA LYS A 85 -2.76 8.53 7.62
C LYS A 85 -2.78 8.54 9.15
N LEU A 86 -3.93 8.80 9.75
CA LEU A 86 -4.10 8.80 11.21
C LEU A 86 -3.72 7.44 11.82
N THR A 87 -4.15 6.33 11.20
CA THR A 87 -3.77 4.99 11.68
C THR A 87 -2.26 4.73 11.58
N ARG A 88 -1.56 5.29 10.59
CA ARG A 88 -0.10 5.20 10.48
C ARG A 88 0.61 6.03 11.54
N GLU A 89 0.14 7.24 11.81
CA GLU A 89 0.66 8.12 12.85
C GLU A 89 0.51 7.48 14.24
N ILE A 90 -0.70 6.98 14.56
CA ILE A 90 -0.97 6.22 15.78
C ILE A 90 -0.04 5.00 15.89
N LYS A 91 0.21 4.30 14.78
CA LYS A 91 1.12 3.14 14.75
C LYS A 91 2.58 3.53 15.04
N LYS A 92 3.04 4.70 14.58
CA LYS A 92 4.37 5.24 14.91
C LYS A 92 4.43 5.60 16.39
N LEU A 93 3.44 6.35 16.89
CA LEU A 93 3.36 6.72 18.31
C LEU A 93 3.34 5.51 19.23
N LYS A 94 2.58 4.47 18.89
CA LYS A 94 2.49 3.23 19.69
C LYS A 94 3.81 2.43 19.77
N LYS A 95 4.74 2.64 18.83
CA LYS A 95 6.06 1.99 18.86
C LYS A 95 6.98 2.66 19.86
N THR A 96 7.01 3.99 19.84
CA THR A 96 7.83 4.80 20.74
C THR A 96 7.28 4.75 22.17
N ASN A 97 5.96 4.76 22.29
CA ASN A 97 5.28 4.96 23.56
C ASN A 97 4.55 3.70 24.04
N ARG A 98 5.15 2.96 24.98
CA ARG A 98 4.56 1.71 25.50
C ARG A 98 3.46 1.94 26.53
N GLU A 99 3.54 3.03 27.29
CA GLU A 99 2.64 3.32 28.41
C GLU A 99 1.20 3.59 27.95
N VAL A 100 1.02 4.38 26.88
CA VAL A 100 -0.31 4.73 26.32
C VAL A 100 -0.75 3.82 25.16
N ARG A 101 -0.19 2.61 25.12
CA ARG A 101 -0.38 1.69 23.99
C ARG A 101 -1.82 1.17 23.91
N SER A 102 -2.54 1.09 25.02
CA SER A 102 -3.96 0.69 25.08
C SER A 102 -4.85 1.71 24.39
N GLU A 103 -4.73 2.98 24.77
CA GLU A 103 -5.58 4.08 24.32
C GLU A 103 -5.36 4.32 22.81
N LEU A 104 -4.09 4.31 22.38
CA LEU A 104 -3.74 4.40 20.96
C LEU A 104 -4.28 3.21 20.15
N LYS A 105 -4.38 2.00 20.72
CA LYS A 105 -5.03 0.87 20.01
C LYS A 105 -6.52 1.13 19.83
N ASP A 106 -7.19 1.73 20.81
CA ASP A 106 -8.62 2.02 20.73
C ASP A 106 -8.90 3.14 19.72
N PHE A 107 -8.08 4.17 19.67
CA PHE A 107 -8.12 5.20 18.62
C PHE A 107 -7.89 4.60 17.23
N SER A 108 -6.93 3.68 17.08
CA SER A 108 -6.74 2.95 15.83
C SER A 108 -7.96 2.09 15.46
N ARG A 109 -8.64 1.48 16.45
CA ARG A 109 -9.86 0.70 16.21
C ARG A 109 -11.01 1.60 15.76
N LYS A 110 -11.22 2.75 16.39
CA LYS A 110 -12.23 3.76 16.00
C LYS A 110 -12.01 4.22 14.55
N SER A 111 -10.77 4.52 14.19
CA SER A 111 -10.40 4.91 12.81
C SER A 111 -10.68 3.82 11.77
N LYS A 112 -10.37 2.56 12.09
CA LYS A 112 -10.67 1.44 11.19
C LYS A 112 -12.16 1.21 11.05
N LYS A 113 -12.90 1.27 12.15
CA LYS A 113 -14.35 1.13 12.15
C LYS A 113 -15.00 2.22 11.28
N PHE A 114 -14.58 3.47 11.42
CA PHE A 114 -15.03 4.57 10.56
C PHE A 114 -14.90 4.26 9.06
N THR A 115 -13.78 3.69 8.61
CA THR A 115 -13.61 3.35 7.19
C THR A 115 -14.56 2.25 6.72
N VAL A 116 -14.94 1.31 7.60
CA VAL A 116 -15.92 0.26 7.30
C VAL A 116 -17.33 0.85 7.28
N ASP A 117 -17.69 1.61 8.32
CA ASP A 117 -18.99 2.28 8.44
C ASP A 117 -19.25 3.21 7.23
N LEU A 118 -18.20 3.85 6.70
CA LEU A 118 -18.29 4.68 5.50
C LEU A 118 -18.66 3.86 4.25
N LEU A 119 -18.14 2.64 4.11
CA LEU A 119 -18.52 1.74 3.01
C LEU A 119 -19.90 1.10 3.22
N ASP A 120 -20.30 0.87 4.47
CA ASP A 120 -21.63 0.35 4.81
C ASP A 120 -22.74 1.37 4.52
N THR A 121 -22.40 2.67 4.52
CA THR A 121 -23.32 3.74 4.15
C THR A 121 -23.61 3.77 2.65
N CYS A 122 -22.72 3.20 1.82
CA CYS A 122 -22.94 3.13 0.37
C CYS A 122 -23.90 2.02 0.01
N GLU A 123 -24.97 2.36 -0.71
CA GLU A 123 -25.93 1.38 -1.22
C GLU A 123 -25.46 0.82 -2.58
N ASN A 124 -24.86 1.69 -3.40
CA ASN A 124 -24.60 1.42 -4.80
C ASN A 124 -23.12 1.52 -5.18
N SER A 125 -22.70 0.79 -6.21
CA SER A 125 -21.32 0.84 -6.73
C SER A 125 -20.91 2.25 -7.18
N LYS A 126 -21.85 3.06 -7.64
CA LYS A 126 -21.61 4.47 -8.03
C LYS A 126 -21.19 5.33 -6.84
N GLU A 127 -21.79 5.12 -5.68
CA GLU A 127 -21.43 5.86 -4.46
C GLU A 127 -20.06 5.42 -3.94
N VAL A 128 -19.78 4.12 -4.02
CA VAL A 128 -18.45 3.58 -3.74
C VAL A 128 -17.42 4.20 -4.69
N ASP A 129 -17.70 4.27 -5.99
CA ASP A 129 -16.81 4.90 -6.96
C ASP A 129 -16.55 6.36 -6.64
N VAL A 130 -17.54 7.12 -6.14
CA VAL A 130 -17.34 8.51 -5.69
C VAL A 130 -16.41 8.60 -4.47
N ILE A 131 -16.56 7.67 -3.51
CA ILE A 131 -15.70 7.63 -2.31
C ILE A 131 -14.25 7.22 -2.66
N PHE A 132 -14.08 6.31 -3.61
CA PHE A 132 -12.76 5.87 -4.09
C PHE A 132 -12.17 6.78 -5.18
N ASN A 133 -12.98 7.57 -5.86
CA ASN A 133 -12.55 8.39 -6.97
C ASN A 133 -13.45 9.61 -7.09
N SER A 134 -13.05 10.69 -6.42
CA SER A 134 -13.73 11.99 -6.37
C SER A 134 -13.85 12.70 -7.75
N GLY A 135 -14.37 12.01 -8.78
CA GLY A 135 -14.84 12.57 -10.05
C GLY A 135 -14.18 12.05 -11.34
N GLN A 136 -13.20 11.14 -11.30
CA GLN A 136 -12.58 10.57 -12.52
C GLN A 136 -12.78 9.04 -12.53
N ASP A 137 -12.85 8.40 -13.69
CA ASP A 137 -12.88 6.92 -13.75
C ASP A 137 -11.46 6.39 -13.90
N ASP A 138 -10.64 6.67 -12.89
CA ASP A 138 -9.23 6.30 -12.87
C ASP A 138 -9.03 5.01 -12.04
N GLU A 139 -8.83 3.88 -12.72
CA GLU A 139 -8.51 2.60 -12.10
C GLU A 139 -7.23 2.68 -11.26
N GLN A 140 -6.26 3.51 -11.66
CA GLN A 140 -4.99 3.64 -10.97
C GLN A 140 -5.19 4.22 -9.57
N LYS A 141 -6.00 5.28 -9.46
CA LYS A 141 -6.33 5.90 -8.17
C LYS A 141 -7.07 4.93 -7.23
N LYS A 142 -7.99 4.12 -7.79
CA LYS A 142 -8.70 3.07 -7.04
C LYS A 142 -7.72 2.05 -6.43
N ILE A 143 -6.71 1.64 -7.20
CA ILE A 143 -5.63 0.73 -6.73
C ILE A 143 -4.76 1.41 -5.66
N GLU A 144 -4.43 2.69 -5.82
CA GLU A 144 -3.62 3.44 -4.85
C GLU A 144 -4.30 3.50 -3.48
N ILE A 145 -5.60 3.79 -3.42
CA ILE A 145 -6.38 3.81 -2.17
C ILE A 145 -6.40 2.42 -1.51
N LEU A 146 -6.64 1.36 -2.28
CA LEU A 146 -6.63 -0.02 -1.75
C LEU A 146 -5.24 -0.39 -1.23
N THR A 147 -4.18 0.01 -1.93
CA THR A 147 -2.78 -0.22 -1.53
C THR A 147 -2.46 0.52 -0.23
N GLU A 148 -2.91 1.77 -0.13
CA GLU A 148 -2.76 2.63 1.05
C GLU A 148 -3.47 2.00 2.27
N ALA A 149 -4.67 1.46 2.07
CA ALA A 149 -5.46 0.76 3.09
C ALA A 149 -4.76 -0.52 3.60
N VAL A 150 -4.18 -1.31 2.69
CA VAL A 150 -3.38 -2.51 3.04
C VAL A 150 -2.15 -2.10 3.85
N ALA A 151 -1.42 -1.08 3.42
CA ALA A 151 -0.25 -0.56 4.13
C ALA A 151 -0.61 0.00 5.52
N ALA A 152 -1.78 0.63 5.66
CA ALA A 152 -2.34 1.09 6.95
C ALA A 152 -2.92 -0.04 7.82
N LYS A 153 -3.02 -1.28 7.31
CA LYS A 153 -3.59 -2.46 7.99
C LYS A 153 -5.09 -2.33 8.32
N HIS A 154 -5.88 -1.76 7.40
CA HIS A 154 -7.35 -1.74 7.47
C HIS A 154 -7.93 -3.03 6.88
N LYS A 155 -7.79 -4.15 7.59
CA LYS A 155 -8.17 -5.47 7.08
C LYS A 155 -9.67 -5.63 6.80
N GLU A 156 -10.52 -5.11 7.69
CA GLU A 156 -11.98 -5.18 7.55
C GLU A 156 -12.49 -4.36 6.36
N PHE A 157 -11.93 -3.16 6.16
CA PHE A 157 -12.18 -2.34 4.97
C PHE A 157 -11.81 -3.07 3.67
N VAL A 158 -10.61 -3.68 3.62
CA VAL A 158 -10.16 -4.41 2.43
C VAL A 158 -11.02 -5.66 2.20
N ALA A 159 -11.44 -6.36 3.26
CA ALA A 159 -12.32 -7.53 3.17
C ALA A 159 -13.78 -7.17 2.86
N HIS A 160 -14.14 -5.89 2.84
CA HIS A 160 -15.50 -5.43 2.60
C HIS A 160 -15.99 -5.83 1.20
N ARG A 161 -17.30 -6.14 1.07
CA ARG A 161 -17.91 -6.60 -0.19
C ARG A 161 -17.66 -5.62 -1.35
N HIS A 162 -17.74 -4.32 -1.09
CA HIS A 162 -17.57 -3.30 -2.12
C HIS A 162 -16.11 -3.16 -2.55
N ALA A 163 -15.15 -3.20 -1.61
CA ALA A 163 -13.73 -3.17 -1.92
C ALA A 163 -13.29 -4.42 -2.69
N GLN A 164 -13.80 -5.60 -2.31
CA GLN A 164 -13.53 -6.87 -3.00
C GLN A 164 -14.17 -6.91 -4.39
N GLN A 165 -15.36 -6.34 -4.57
CA GLN A 165 -16.00 -6.23 -5.88
C GLN A 165 -15.18 -5.35 -6.82
N LEU A 166 -14.70 -4.19 -6.34
CA LEU A 166 -13.82 -3.30 -7.11
C LEU A 166 -12.49 -3.98 -7.47
N LEU A 167 -11.88 -4.68 -6.52
CA LEU A 167 -10.67 -5.44 -6.78
C LEU A 167 -10.91 -6.54 -7.82
N ARG A 168 -12.07 -7.21 -7.75
CA ARG A 168 -12.44 -8.25 -8.73
C ARG A 168 -12.59 -7.66 -10.13
N THR A 169 -13.26 -6.52 -10.29
CA THR A 169 -13.44 -5.90 -11.61
C THR A 169 -12.11 -5.51 -12.22
N ILE A 170 -11.17 -5.00 -11.42
CA ILE A 170 -9.83 -4.63 -11.87
C ILE A 170 -8.97 -5.87 -12.19
N VAL A 171 -9.00 -6.88 -11.32
CA VAL A 171 -8.13 -8.07 -11.47
C VAL A 171 -8.58 -8.98 -12.60
N TYR A 172 -9.90 -9.12 -12.80
CA TYR A 172 -10.50 -10.07 -13.73
C TYR A 172 -11.18 -9.42 -14.95
N ALA A 173 -10.90 -8.14 -15.24
CA ALA A 173 -11.55 -7.37 -16.29
C ALA A 173 -11.72 -8.12 -17.63
N ASP A 174 -10.66 -8.79 -18.09
CA ASP A 174 -10.61 -9.49 -19.39
C ASP A 174 -10.58 -11.01 -19.26
N PHE A 175 -10.92 -11.58 -18.10
CA PHE A 175 -10.87 -13.04 -17.94
C PHE A 175 -11.96 -13.69 -18.82
N PRO A 176 -11.60 -14.38 -19.91
CA PRO A 176 -12.58 -14.99 -20.78
C PRO A 176 -13.02 -16.27 -20.07
N THR A 177 -14.27 -16.35 -19.62
CA THR A 177 -15.12 -17.56 -19.72
C THR A 177 -16.35 -17.51 -18.82
N ARG A 178 -17.41 -18.17 -19.32
CA ARG A 178 -18.61 -18.58 -18.58
C ARG A 178 -18.31 -19.64 -17.50
N ASN A 179 -17.16 -20.32 -17.59
CA ASN A 179 -16.69 -21.41 -16.74
C ASN A 179 -15.21 -21.22 -16.31
N PHE A 180 -14.97 -20.92 -15.03
CA PHE A 180 -13.65 -20.67 -14.45
C PHE A 180 -12.60 -21.76 -14.78
N VAL A 181 -13.00 -23.03 -14.71
CA VAL A 181 -12.11 -24.18 -14.96
C VAL A 181 -11.61 -24.18 -16.40
N GLN A 182 -12.48 -23.88 -17.37
CA GLN A 182 -12.11 -23.85 -18.78
C GLN A 182 -11.13 -22.71 -19.08
N GLY A 183 -11.34 -21.53 -18.48
CA GLY A 183 -10.40 -20.41 -18.58
C GLY A 183 -9.03 -20.74 -17.99
N LEU A 184 -9.00 -21.46 -16.86
CA LEU A 184 -7.76 -21.90 -16.23
C LEU A 184 -6.97 -22.89 -17.10
N PHE A 185 -7.64 -23.87 -17.70
CA PHE A 185 -6.99 -24.81 -18.62
C PHE A 185 -6.46 -24.11 -19.89
N GLY A 186 -7.25 -23.19 -20.46
CA GLY A 186 -6.80 -22.38 -21.60
C GLY A 186 -5.53 -21.60 -21.26
N TYR A 187 -5.51 -20.93 -20.12
CA TYR A 187 -4.34 -20.18 -19.67
C TYR A 187 -3.13 -21.07 -19.40
N ALA A 188 -3.33 -22.21 -18.73
CA ALA A 188 -2.26 -23.17 -18.45
C ALA A 188 -1.64 -23.77 -19.73
N SER A 189 -2.47 -24.06 -20.74
CA SER A 189 -1.98 -24.55 -22.04
C SER A 189 -1.14 -23.48 -22.76
N TYR A 190 -1.54 -22.22 -22.67
CA TYR A 190 -0.84 -21.08 -23.26
C TYR A 190 0.51 -20.81 -22.56
N THR A 191 0.58 -20.95 -21.23
CA THR A 191 1.83 -20.78 -20.46
C THR A 191 2.83 -21.91 -20.67
N ILE A 192 2.39 -23.15 -20.87
CA ILE A 192 3.29 -24.26 -21.25
C ILE A 192 3.87 -24.04 -22.66
N THR A 193 3.10 -23.39 -23.55
CA THR A 193 3.52 -23.04 -24.91
C THR A 193 4.39 -21.76 -24.94
N PHE A 194 4.50 -21.03 -23.82
CA PHE A 194 5.31 -19.81 -23.68
C PHE A 194 6.76 -19.92 -24.22
N PRO A 195 7.56 -20.97 -23.95
CA PRO A 195 8.90 -21.09 -24.54
C PRO A 195 8.89 -21.09 -26.08
N ILE A 196 7.85 -21.68 -26.69
CA ILE A 196 7.67 -21.68 -28.14
C ILE A 196 7.32 -20.27 -28.62
N TRP A 197 6.42 -19.58 -27.92
CA TRP A 197 6.08 -18.18 -28.20
C TRP A 197 7.28 -17.24 -28.05
N ALA A 198 8.14 -17.47 -27.06
CA ALA A 198 9.38 -16.71 -26.86
C ALA A 198 10.36 -16.88 -28.03
N CYS A 199 10.48 -18.08 -28.59
CA CYS A 199 11.27 -18.32 -29.81
C CYS A 199 10.67 -17.59 -31.02
N ILE A 200 9.35 -17.61 -31.19
CA ILE A 200 8.66 -16.90 -32.28
C ILE A 200 8.84 -15.38 -32.15
N PHE A 201 8.82 -14.83 -30.93
CA PHE A 201 9.05 -13.41 -30.66
C PHE A 201 10.44 -12.93 -31.14
N ILE A 202 11.48 -13.72 -30.89
CA ILE A 202 12.84 -13.41 -31.37
C ILE A 202 12.90 -13.39 -32.90
N LEU A 203 12.09 -14.22 -33.57
CA LEU A 203 12.06 -14.35 -35.04
C LEU A 203 11.18 -13.30 -35.73
N LYS A 204 10.07 -12.86 -35.12
CA LYS A 204 9.18 -11.81 -35.66
C LYS A 204 8.64 -10.89 -34.57
N PRO A 205 9.28 -9.73 -34.32
CA PRO A 205 8.87 -8.82 -33.24
C PRO A 205 7.58 -8.03 -33.54
N GLN A 206 7.12 -7.90 -34.80
CA GLN A 206 6.02 -6.98 -35.16
C GLN A 206 4.59 -7.54 -35.03
N THR A 207 4.38 -8.84 -34.81
CA THR A 207 3.02 -9.43 -34.83
C THR A 207 2.35 -9.58 -33.45
N PHE A 208 3.01 -9.17 -32.36
CA PHE A 208 2.65 -9.58 -30.99
C PHE A 208 1.77 -8.62 -30.19
N HIS A 209 1.37 -7.47 -30.73
CA HIS A 209 0.69 -6.45 -29.91
C HIS A 209 -0.69 -6.90 -29.40
N ASN A 210 -1.39 -7.77 -30.14
CA ASN A 210 -2.78 -8.11 -29.88
C ASN A 210 -2.95 -9.28 -28.89
N GLU A 211 -2.04 -10.26 -28.92
CA GLU A 211 -2.11 -11.49 -28.10
C GLU A 211 -1.52 -11.28 -26.69
N TRP A 212 -0.60 -10.31 -26.54
CA TRP A 212 -0.03 -9.91 -25.25
C TRP A 212 -0.99 -9.10 -24.37
N TYR A 213 -2.07 -8.55 -24.94
CA TYR A 213 -3.04 -7.72 -24.20
C TYR A 213 -3.60 -8.44 -22.96
N TYR A 214 -3.97 -9.72 -23.10
CA TYR A 214 -4.50 -10.53 -21.99
C TYR A 214 -3.44 -10.86 -20.91
N MET A 215 -2.15 -10.90 -21.26
CA MET A 215 -1.04 -11.06 -20.31
C MET A 215 -0.63 -9.74 -19.64
N GLY A 216 -1.04 -8.59 -20.18
CA GLY A 216 -0.75 -7.28 -19.58
C GLY A 216 -1.46 -7.04 -18.25
N LYS A 217 -2.59 -7.74 -18.04
CA LYS A 217 -3.46 -7.63 -16.86
C LYS A 217 -2.92 -8.42 -15.65
N PRO A 218 -3.27 -8.02 -14.39
CA PRO A 218 -2.68 -8.58 -13.18
C PRO A 218 -2.93 -10.09 -13.00
N PHE A 219 -4.15 -10.57 -13.31
CA PHE A 219 -4.46 -12.00 -13.20
C PHE A 219 -3.64 -12.84 -14.17
N GLY A 220 -3.50 -12.40 -15.42
CA GLY A 220 -2.65 -13.06 -16.40
C GLY A 220 -1.21 -13.19 -15.89
N LYS A 221 -0.60 -12.07 -15.47
CA LYS A 221 0.76 -12.09 -14.89
C LYS A 221 0.89 -13.09 -13.75
N PHE A 222 -0.07 -13.12 -12.84
CA PHE A 222 -0.08 -14.06 -11.72
C PHE A 222 -0.08 -15.53 -12.19
N VAL A 223 -1.02 -15.90 -13.07
CA VAL A 223 -1.11 -17.30 -13.54
C VAL A 223 0.12 -17.69 -14.36
N SER A 224 0.70 -16.76 -15.11
CA SER A 224 1.94 -16.99 -15.86
C SER A 224 3.10 -17.34 -14.92
N HIS A 225 3.34 -16.50 -13.90
CA HIS A 225 4.37 -16.76 -12.89
C HIS A 225 4.12 -18.07 -12.12
N ALA A 226 2.88 -18.34 -11.72
CA ALA A 226 2.51 -19.57 -11.03
C ALA A 226 2.79 -20.81 -11.90
N SER A 227 2.40 -20.78 -13.18
CA SER A 227 2.64 -21.87 -14.12
C SER A 227 4.14 -22.12 -14.34
N GLN A 228 4.94 -21.07 -14.51
CA GLN A 228 6.39 -21.20 -14.68
C GLN A 228 7.05 -21.84 -13.45
N TYR A 229 6.60 -21.45 -12.24
CA TYR A 229 7.05 -22.07 -11.00
C TYR A 229 6.66 -23.55 -10.91
N CYS A 230 5.43 -23.91 -11.31
CA CYS A 230 4.99 -25.31 -11.36
C CYS A 230 5.84 -26.16 -12.32
N VAL A 231 6.14 -25.64 -13.53
CA VAL A 231 7.00 -26.33 -14.50
C VAL A 231 8.40 -26.53 -13.93
N PHE A 232 8.99 -25.50 -13.32
CA PHE A 232 10.30 -25.59 -12.67
C PHE A 232 10.35 -26.67 -11.58
N VAL A 233 9.38 -26.67 -10.65
CA VAL A 233 9.30 -27.68 -9.59
C VAL A 233 9.13 -29.09 -10.18
N THR A 234 8.35 -29.24 -11.25
CA THR A 234 8.16 -30.52 -11.94
C THR A 234 9.47 -31.02 -12.55
N LEU A 235 10.22 -30.16 -13.23
CA LEU A 235 11.53 -30.50 -13.81
C LEU A 235 12.55 -30.87 -12.72
N LEU A 236 12.54 -30.18 -11.58
CA LEU A 236 13.38 -30.53 -10.43
C LEU A 236 13.02 -31.91 -9.87
N ALA A 237 11.72 -32.19 -9.72
CA ALA A 237 11.26 -33.50 -9.25
C ALA A 237 11.68 -34.61 -10.22
N LEU A 238 11.48 -34.43 -11.52
CA LEU A 238 11.91 -35.38 -12.55
C LEU A 238 13.44 -35.59 -12.54
N SER A 239 14.21 -34.52 -12.37
CA SER A 239 15.67 -34.60 -12.27
C SER A 239 16.13 -35.35 -11.02
N SER A 240 15.48 -35.11 -9.88
CA SER A 240 15.74 -35.82 -8.63
C SER A 240 15.39 -37.30 -8.71
N LEU A 241 14.28 -37.64 -9.36
CA LEU A 241 13.89 -39.02 -9.62
C LEU A 241 14.90 -39.71 -10.54
N ARG A 242 15.32 -39.06 -11.64
CA ARG A 242 16.33 -39.59 -12.57
C ARG A 242 17.65 -39.90 -11.85
N ASN A 243 18.16 -38.97 -11.04
CA ASN A 243 19.40 -39.17 -10.28
C ASN A 243 19.29 -40.28 -9.23
N SER A 244 18.08 -40.56 -8.73
CA SER A 244 17.84 -41.66 -7.79
C SER A 244 17.80 -43.03 -8.48
N THR A 245 17.42 -43.06 -9.76
CA THR A 245 17.38 -44.28 -10.59
C THR A 245 18.68 -44.60 -11.32
N GLU A 246 19.64 -43.67 -11.39
CA GLU A 246 20.95 -43.92 -11.99
C GLU A 246 21.83 -44.70 -11.00
N PRO A 247 22.26 -45.94 -11.30
CA PRO A 247 23.09 -46.72 -10.39
C PRO A 247 24.43 -45.98 -10.19
N ARG A 248 24.84 -45.79 -8.92
CA ARG A 248 26.16 -45.25 -8.61
C ARG A 248 27.21 -46.17 -9.24
N ALA A 249 27.89 -45.72 -10.28
CA ALA A 249 29.07 -46.39 -10.79
C ALA A 249 30.12 -46.40 -9.66
N ILE A 250 30.40 -47.59 -9.15
CA ILE A 250 31.50 -47.90 -8.24
C ILE A 250 32.74 -48.11 -9.10
#